data_AF-A0A506PD58-F1
#
_entry.id   AF-A0A506PD58-F1
#
_cell.length_a   1.000
_cell.length_b   1.000
_cell.length_c   1.000
_cell.angle_alpha   90.00
_cell.angle_beta   90.00
_cell.angle_gamma   90.00
#
_symmetry.space_group_name_H-M   'P 1'
#
loop_
_entity.id
_entity.type
_entity.pdbx_description
1 polymer ?
#
loop_
_entity_poly.entity_id
_entity_poly.type
_entity_poly.pdbx_seq_one_letter_code
_entity_poly.pdbx_strand_id
1 'polypeptide(L)'
;MKTIIHFILLLLITTTVGLAQQINWVSFEEALELQKKSPKKIMMDVYTVWCGPCKMLDKNTFANKDVADFINKHYYAVKFNAEGNSTEKYMGKTFTNPNYDAAKAKTRNGTHQLTMFLKVNAFPTIVFFDEKGDYITPVRGYQSPQQLELYLKLFQSNKHKEMTSQEDFNTYYTNFKPSFSGK
;
A
#
# COMPACT_ATOMS: atom_id res chain seq x y z
N MET A 1 16.60 35.26 -59.81
CA MET A 1 15.46 34.97 -58.90
C MET A 1 15.97 34.02 -57.84
N LYS A 2 16.15 34.48 -56.59
CA LYS A 2 16.71 33.68 -55.48
C LYS A 2 15.55 33.30 -54.56
N THR A 3 15.11 32.05 -54.60
CA THR A 3 14.10 31.51 -53.68
C THR A 3 14.77 31.14 -52.37
N ILE A 4 14.50 31.91 -51.32
CA ILE A 4 14.97 31.64 -49.95
C ILE A 4 13.97 30.68 -49.30
N ILE A 5 14.36 29.40 -49.18
CA ILE A 5 13.59 28.37 -48.49
C ILE A 5 13.88 28.51 -46.99
N HIS A 6 12.97 29.11 -46.23
CA HIS A 6 13.02 29.12 -44.77
C HIS A 6 12.51 27.77 -44.24
N PHE A 7 13.41 26.89 -43.84
CA PHE A 7 13.08 25.71 -43.05
C PHE A 7 12.76 26.15 -41.61
N ILE A 8 11.48 26.33 -41.30
CA ILE A 8 11.00 26.51 -39.93
C ILE A 8 10.96 25.12 -39.28
N LEU A 9 11.97 24.81 -38.47
CA LEU A 9 11.99 23.61 -37.63
C LEU A 9 10.98 23.81 -36.49
N LEU A 10 9.78 23.26 -36.66
CA LEU A 10 8.76 23.23 -35.61
C LEU A 10 9.23 22.26 -34.50
N LEU A 11 9.82 22.79 -33.43
CA LEU A 11 10.18 22.01 -32.25
C LEU A 11 8.89 21.54 -31.57
N LEU A 12 8.55 20.26 -31.75
CA LEU A 12 7.41 19.62 -31.08
C LEU A 12 7.77 19.50 -29.58
N ILE A 13 7.36 20.49 -28.78
CA ILE A 13 7.41 20.40 -27.33
C ILE A 13 6.32 19.42 -26.91
N THR A 14 6.65 18.13 -26.81
CA THR A 14 5.78 17.15 -26.19
C THR A 14 5.78 17.42 -24.68
N THR A 15 4.79 18.17 -24.21
CA THR A 15 4.50 18.27 -22.79
C THR A 15 4.02 16.91 -22.31
N THR A 16 4.91 16.12 -21.71
CA THR A 16 4.49 14.95 -20.94
C THR A 16 3.75 15.48 -19.71
N VAL A 17 2.43 15.61 -19.83
CA VAL A 17 1.57 15.87 -18.68
C VAL A 17 1.71 14.63 -17.79
N GLY A 18 2.52 14.76 -16.73
CA GLY A 18 2.75 13.67 -15.79
C GLY A 18 1.44 13.33 -15.09
N LEU A 19 0.79 12.26 -15.54
CA LEU A 19 -0.34 11.68 -14.80
C LEU A 19 0.18 11.31 -13.42
N ALA A 20 -0.53 11.73 -12.37
CA ALA A 20 -0.25 11.28 -11.03
C ALA A 20 -0.37 9.75 -11.01
N GLN A 21 0.75 9.06 -10.81
CA GLN A 21 0.80 7.60 -10.83
C GLN A 21 -0.01 7.06 -9.66
N GLN A 22 -1.04 6.27 -9.95
CA GLN A 22 -1.80 5.56 -8.92
C GLN A 22 -1.04 4.31 -8.46
N ILE A 23 -1.33 3.87 -7.24
CA ILE A 23 -0.83 2.58 -6.73
C ILE A 23 -1.43 1.44 -7.56
N ASN A 24 -0.59 0.48 -7.94
CA ASN A 24 -0.96 -0.75 -8.63
C ASN A 24 -1.48 -1.76 -7.61
N TRP A 25 -2.77 -1.67 -7.30
CA TRP A 25 -3.45 -2.58 -6.39
C TRP A 25 -3.71 -3.93 -7.06
N VAL A 26 -3.40 -5.01 -6.34
CA VAL A 26 -3.68 -6.40 -6.73
C VAL A 26 -4.44 -7.12 -5.62
N SER A 27 -5.02 -8.28 -5.92
CA SER A 27 -5.58 -9.14 -4.85
C SER A 27 -4.47 -9.73 -4.00
N PHE A 28 -4.80 -10.24 -2.80
CA PHE A 28 -3.79 -10.86 -1.94
C PHE A 28 -3.23 -12.13 -2.58
N GLU A 29 -4.09 -12.97 -3.16
CA GLU A 29 -3.66 -14.16 -3.90
C GLU A 29 -2.74 -13.80 -5.08
N GLU A 30 -3.10 -12.77 -5.86
CA GLU A 30 -2.26 -12.32 -6.97
C GLU A 30 -0.90 -11.82 -6.47
N ALA A 31 -0.85 -11.05 -5.38
CA ALA A 31 0.41 -10.62 -4.78
C ALA A 31 1.31 -11.80 -4.39
N LEU A 32 0.73 -12.84 -3.77
CA LEU A 32 1.46 -14.06 -3.40
C LEU A 32 1.96 -14.83 -4.63
N GLU A 33 1.20 -14.89 -5.72
CA GLU A 33 1.66 -15.49 -6.98
C GLU A 33 2.76 -14.67 -7.67
N LEU A 34 2.67 -13.34 -7.62
CA LEU A 34 3.69 -12.45 -8.15
C LEU A 34 5.01 -12.58 -7.38
N GLN A 35 4.98 -12.72 -6.05
CA GLN A 35 6.17 -12.96 -5.22
C GLN A 35 6.98 -14.19 -5.66
N LYS A 36 6.32 -15.26 -6.09
CA LYS A 36 6.99 -16.48 -6.59
C LYS A 36 7.80 -16.21 -7.87
N LYS A 37 7.39 -15.23 -8.67
CA LYS A 37 8.03 -14.87 -9.94
C LYS A 37 9.08 -13.78 -9.76
N SER A 38 8.75 -12.74 -8.99
CA SER A 38 9.61 -11.60 -8.70
C SER A 38 9.47 -11.24 -7.22
N PRO A 39 10.42 -11.65 -6.36
CA PRO A 39 10.32 -11.43 -4.93
C PRO A 39 10.27 -9.92 -4.59
N LYS A 40 9.13 -9.49 -4.06
CA LYS A 40 8.92 -8.15 -3.46
C LYS A 40 8.05 -8.31 -2.22
N LYS A 41 8.14 -7.40 -1.26
CA LYS A 41 7.30 -7.43 -0.05
C LYS A 41 5.84 -7.10 -0.39
N ILE A 42 4.91 -7.47 0.48
CA ILE A 42 3.50 -7.06 0.36
C ILE A 42 3.20 -5.96 1.37
N MET A 43 2.50 -4.92 0.91
CA MET A 43 1.86 -3.93 1.76
C MET A 43 0.34 -4.05 1.55
N MET A 44 -0.39 -4.41 2.60
CA MET A 44 -1.83 -4.61 2.56
C MET A 44 -2.53 -3.50 3.33
N ASP A 45 -3.30 -2.66 2.64
CA ASP A 45 -4.27 -1.75 3.24
C ASP A 45 -5.53 -2.51 3.64
N VAL A 46 -5.74 -2.67 4.95
CA VAL A 46 -6.92 -3.32 5.52
C VAL A 46 -7.92 -2.24 5.93
N TYR A 47 -9.02 -2.16 5.19
CA TYR A 47 -10.03 -1.11 5.32
C TYR A 47 -11.45 -1.69 5.46
N THR A 48 -12.42 -0.82 5.75
CA THR A 48 -13.85 -1.11 5.60
C THR A 48 -14.55 0.02 4.85
N VAL A 49 -15.68 -0.29 4.18
CA VAL A 49 -16.40 0.67 3.30
C VAL A 49 -16.94 1.90 4.02
N TRP A 50 -17.30 1.75 5.30
CA TRP A 50 -17.86 2.81 6.14
C TRP A 50 -16.80 3.61 6.91
N CYS A 51 -15.53 3.20 6.84
CA CYS A 51 -14.44 3.82 7.59
C CYS A 51 -14.02 5.17 6.99
N GLY A 52 -14.37 6.26 7.68
CA GLY A 52 -13.95 7.63 7.31
C GLY A 52 -12.43 7.80 7.24
N PRO A 53 -11.66 7.42 8.28
CA PRO A 53 -10.20 7.52 8.25
C PRO A 53 -9.52 6.74 7.13
N CYS A 54 -10.10 5.62 6.69
CA CYS A 54 -9.60 4.85 5.57
C CYS A 54 -9.72 5.64 4.25
N LYS A 55 -10.85 6.33 4.04
CA LYS A 55 -11.03 7.23 2.89
C LYS A 55 -10.08 8.42 2.93
N MET A 56 -9.73 8.92 4.12
CA MET A 56 -8.71 9.95 4.27
C MET A 56 -7.32 9.43 3.92
N LEU A 57 -6.98 8.21 4.33
CA LEU A 57 -5.72 7.56 3.98
C LEU A 57 -5.57 7.42 2.45
N ASP A 58 -6.63 6.94 1.78
CA ASP A 58 -6.69 6.87 0.32
C ASP A 58 -6.40 8.22 -0.34
N LYS A 59 -7.13 9.25 0.09
CA LYS A 59 -7.08 10.58 -0.54
C LYS A 59 -5.79 11.34 -0.27
N ASN A 60 -5.29 11.28 0.96
CA ASN A 60 -4.22 12.17 1.42
C ASN A 60 -2.85 11.48 1.42
N THR A 61 -2.81 10.14 1.40
CA THR A 61 -1.56 9.38 1.52
C THR A 61 -1.33 8.49 0.33
N PHE A 62 -2.27 7.63 -0.05
CA PHE A 62 -2.08 6.76 -1.20
C PHE A 62 -2.16 7.48 -2.56
N ALA A 63 -2.78 8.66 -2.60
CA ALA A 63 -2.75 9.54 -3.77
C ALA A 63 -1.49 10.43 -3.84
N ASN A 64 -0.66 10.47 -2.79
CA ASN A 64 0.60 11.20 -2.82
C ASN A 64 1.58 10.49 -3.78
N LYS A 65 2.20 11.28 -4.66
CA LYS A 65 3.07 10.75 -5.73
C LYS A 65 4.27 9.97 -5.19
N ASP A 66 4.95 10.48 -4.17
CA ASP A 66 6.16 9.83 -3.63
C ASP A 66 5.80 8.49 -2.97
N VAL A 67 4.66 8.46 -2.27
CA VAL A 67 4.11 7.23 -1.69
C VAL A 67 3.78 6.21 -2.77
N ALA A 68 3.03 6.61 -3.80
CA ALA A 68 2.63 5.71 -4.87
C ALA A 68 3.82 5.17 -5.68
N ASP A 69 4.78 6.04 -6.01
CA ASP A 69 6.00 5.67 -6.73
C ASP A 69 6.84 4.67 -5.92
N PHE A 70 7.02 4.91 -4.61
CA PHE A 70 7.77 4.01 -3.75
C PHE A 70 7.09 2.66 -3.59
N ILE A 71 5.78 2.64 -3.34
CA ILE A 71 4.99 1.42 -3.20
C ILE A 71 5.07 0.60 -4.49
N ASN A 72 4.79 1.19 -5.65
CA ASN A 72 4.81 0.49 -6.93
C ASN A 72 6.20 -0.10 -7.26
N LYS A 73 7.26 0.60 -6.85
CA LYS A 73 8.63 0.14 -7.06
C LYS A 73 8.98 -1.04 -6.16
N HIS A 74 8.61 -0.98 -4.87
CA HIS A 74 9.17 -1.85 -3.85
C HIS A 74 8.21 -2.91 -3.28
N TYR A 75 6.91 -2.77 -3.51
CA TYR A 75 5.87 -3.61 -2.93
C TYR A 75 4.89 -4.13 -3.97
N TYR A 76 4.26 -5.26 -3.65
CA TYR A 76 2.94 -5.58 -4.14
C TYR A 76 1.92 -4.97 -3.18
N ALA A 77 1.11 -4.03 -3.68
CA ALA A 77 0.11 -3.35 -2.88
C ALA A 77 -1.21 -4.11 -2.95
N VAL A 78 -1.77 -4.45 -1.79
CA VAL A 78 -3.05 -5.17 -1.68
C VAL A 78 -4.05 -4.27 -0.99
N LYS A 79 -5.25 -4.18 -1.57
CA LYS A 79 -6.38 -3.49 -0.95
C LYS A 79 -7.40 -4.50 -0.47
N PHE A 80 -7.52 -4.67 0.83
CA PHE A 80 -8.29 -5.74 1.44
C PHE A 80 -9.45 -5.20 2.28
N ASN A 81 -10.68 -5.53 1.88
CA ASN A 81 -11.87 -5.17 2.64
C ASN A 81 -12.05 -6.16 3.79
N ALA A 82 -11.82 -5.69 5.01
CA ALA A 82 -11.89 -6.47 6.23
C ALA A 82 -13.27 -7.06 6.56
N GLU A 83 -14.31 -6.56 5.88
CA GLU A 83 -15.71 -6.97 6.01
C GLU A 83 -16.28 -7.41 4.64
N GLY A 84 -15.41 -7.65 3.66
CA GLY A 84 -15.77 -8.10 2.32
C GLY A 84 -16.16 -9.58 2.26
N ASN A 85 -16.55 -10.03 1.07
CA ASN A 85 -16.95 -11.40 0.77
C ASN A 85 -15.94 -12.15 -0.10
N SER A 86 -14.69 -11.66 -0.19
CA SER A 86 -13.66 -12.38 -0.94
C SER A 86 -13.35 -13.73 -0.30
N THR A 87 -12.71 -14.60 -1.08
CA THR A 87 -12.11 -15.84 -0.60
C THR A 87 -10.62 -15.71 -0.79
N GLU A 88 -9.86 -15.91 0.28
CA GLU A 88 -8.40 -15.73 0.26
C GLU A 88 -7.72 -17.03 0.68
N LYS A 89 -6.76 -17.50 -0.12
CA LYS A 89 -5.89 -18.62 0.21
C LYS A 89 -4.55 -18.11 0.74
N TYR A 90 -4.22 -18.48 1.97
CA TYR A 90 -2.97 -18.08 2.59
C TYR A 90 -2.48 -19.15 3.57
N MET A 91 -1.18 -19.49 3.52
CA MET A 91 -0.56 -20.52 4.38
C MET A 91 -1.31 -21.86 4.38
N GLY A 92 -1.76 -22.31 3.20
CA GLY A 92 -2.51 -23.57 3.04
C GLY A 92 -3.94 -23.54 3.61
N LYS A 93 -4.42 -22.40 4.11
CA LYS A 93 -5.77 -22.21 4.63
C LYS A 93 -6.60 -21.37 3.66
N THR A 94 -7.91 -21.62 3.66
CA THR A 94 -8.89 -20.78 2.94
C THR A 94 -9.64 -19.93 3.97
N PHE A 95 -9.67 -18.63 3.74
CA PHE A 95 -10.36 -17.65 4.57
C PHE A 95 -11.53 -17.06 3.79
N THR A 96 -12.70 -17.01 4.43
CA THR A 96 -13.92 -16.41 3.86
C THR A 96 -14.58 -15.48 4.88
N ASN A 97 -15.75 -14.93 4.54
CA ASN A 97 -16.61 -14.21 5.47
C ASN A 97 -17.99 -14.88 5.57
N PRO A 98 -18.16 -15.89 6.44
CA PRO A 98 -19.42 -16.63 6.56
C PRO A 98 -20.58 -15.77 7.08
N ASN A 99 -20.26 -14.64 7.74
CA ASN A 99 -21.25 -13.71 8.29
C ASN A 99 -21.50 -12.51 7.36
N TYR A 100 -21.05 -12.57 6.11
CA TYR A 100 -21.28 -11.51 5.14
C TYR A 100 -22.76 -11.44 4.75
N ASP A 101 -23.32 -10.23 4.84
CA ASP A 101 -24.66 -9.90 4.40
C ASP A 101 -24.58 -8.95 3.19
N ALA A 102 -25.05 -9.42 2.03
CA ALA A 102 -25.02 -8.63 0.79
C ALA A 102 -25.86 -7.33 0.89
N ALA A 103 -26.91 -7.30 1.71
CA ALA A 103 -27.69 -6.07 1.94
C ALA A 103 -26.88 -5.00 2.69
N LYS A 104 -25.83 -5.39 3.42
CA LYS A 104 -24.94 -4.51 4.18
C LYS A 104 -23.62 -4.22 3.46
N ALA A 105 -23.51 -4.52 2.16
CA ALA A 105 -22.26 -4.33 1.40
C ALA A 105 -21.66 -2.91 1.46
N LYS A 106 -22.47 -1.88 1.76
CA LYS A 106 -22.05 -0.48 1.86
C LYS A 106 -22.01 0.04 3.31
N THR A 107 -22.33 -0.79 4.28
CA THR A 107 -22.39 -0.44 5.72
C THR A 107 -21.57 -1.46 6.52
N ARG A 108 -21.72 -1.49 7.85
CA ARG A 108 -21.01 -2.43 8.72
C ARG A 108 -21.47 -3.86 8.43
N ASN A 109 -20.52 -4.77 8.25
CA ASN A 109 -20.74 -6.17 7.95
C ASN A 109 -19.98 -7.12 8.90
N GLY A 110 -20.18 -8.43 8.75
CA GLY A 110 -19.38 -9.43 9.46
C GLY A 110 -17.88 -9.29 9.14
N THR A 111 -17.02 -9.57 10.11
CA THR A 111 -15.57 -9.51 9.92
C THR A 111 -15.08 -10.74 9.14
N HIS A 112 -14.29 -10.49 8.09
CA HIS A 112 -13.65 -11.53 7.30
C HIS A 112 -12.63 -12.32 8.13
N GLN A 113 -12.55 -13.64 7.94
CA GLN A 113 -11.68 -14.51 8.73
C GLN A 113 -10.19 -14.15 8.63
N LEU A 114 -9.73 -13.73 7.45
CA LEU A 114 -8.36 -13.24 7.26
C LEU A 114 -8.04 -12.03 8.15
N THR A 115 -8.97 -11.08 8.33
CA THR A 115 -8.81 -9.94 9.26
C THR A 115 -8.54 -10.42 10.68
N MET A 116 -9.31 -11.41 11.14
CA MET A 116 -9.14 -12.02 12.46
C MET A 116 -7.80 -12.74 12.57
N PHE A 117 -7.41 -13.48 11.54
CA PHE A 117 -6.12 -14.19 11.49
C PHE A 117 -4.94 -13.23 11.58
N LEU A 118 -5.01 -12.10 10.88
CA LEU A 118 -4.00 -11.02 10.92
C LEU A 118 -4.08 -10.15 12.19
N LYS A 119 -5.00 -10.45 13.12
CA LYS A 119 -5.23 -9.72 14.38
C LYS A 119 -5.46 -8.22 14.18
N VAL A 120 -6.13 -7.86 13.09
CA VAL A 120 -6.54 -6.49 12.79
C VAL A 120 -7.83 -6.17 13.54
N ASN A 121 -7.77 -5.23 14.48
CA ASN A 121 -8.87 -4.84 15.36
C ASN A 121 -9.23 -3.35 15.29
N ALA A 122 -8.60 -2.59 14.39
CA ALA A 122 -8.86 -1.18 14.14
C ALA A 122 -8.60 -0.85 12.66
N PHE A 123 -9.29 0.16 12.13
CA PHE A 123 -9.17 0.57 10.73
C PHE A 123 -8.86 2.07 10.60
N PRO A 124 -8.01 2.47 9.62
CA PRO A 124 -7.23 1.59 8.75
C PRO A 124 -6.11 0.87 9.52
N THR A 125 -5.66 -0.27 9.01
CA THR A 125 -4.42 -0.91 9.42
C THR A 125 -3.66 -1.33 8.18
N ILE A 126 -2.37 -0.99 8.11
CA ILE A 126 -1.49 -1.42 7.03
C ILE A 126 -0.67 -2.61 7.51
N VAL A 127 -0.84 -3.77 6.88
CA VAL A 127 -0.14 -5.00 7.24
C VAL A 127 1.01 -5.24 6.26
N PHE A 128 2.19 -5.56 6.79
CA PHE A 128 3.37 -5.87 5.98
C PHE A 128 3.66 -7.37 5.99
N PHE A 129 4.07 -7.89 4.83
CA PHE A 129 4.57 -9.24 4.66
C PHE A 129 5.93 -9.20 3.95
N ASP A 130 6.80 -10.15 4.25
CA ASP A 130 8.09 -10.26 3.59
C ASP A 130 7.98 -10.83 2.17
N GLU A 131 9.10 -11.00 1.48
CA GLU A 131 9.16 -11.48 0.09
C GLU A 131 8.71 -12.93 -0.11
N LYS A 132 8.56 -13.69 0.98
CA LYS A 132 8.03 -15.07 0.98
C LYS A 132 6.54 -15.11 1.32
N GLY A 133 5.95 -13.95 1.60
CA GLY A 133 4.58 -13.82 2.08
C GLY A 133 4.47 -14.09 3.58
N ASP A 134 5.57 -14.14 4.34
CA ASP A 134 5.49 -14.30 5.79
C ASP A 134 5.07 -12.98 6.45
N TYR A 135 4.17 -13.08 7.43
CA TYR A 135 3.67 -11.92 8.17
C TYR A 135 4.79 -11.21 8.94
N ILE A 136 4.88 -9.88 8.79
CA ILE A 136 5.81 -9.04 9.56
C ILE A 136 5.08 -8.40 10.74
N THR A 137 4.25 -7.38 10.48
CA THR A 137 3.61 -6.59 11.55
C THR A 137 2.48 -5.71 11.02
N PRO A 138 1.53 -5.26 11.86
CA PRO A 138 0.52 -4.30 11.51
C PRO A 138 0.90 -2.87 11.96
N VAL A 139 0.72 -1.89 11.09
CA VAL A 139 0.78 -0.46 11.42
C VAL A 139 -0.64 0.07 11.51
N ARG A 140 -1.09 0.31 12.73
CA ARG A 140 -2.48 0.70 13.02
C ARG A 140 -2.70 2.20 12.87
N GLY A 141 -3.88 2.57 12.38
CA GLY A 141 -4.34 3.94 12.29
C GLY A 141 -3.90 4.66 11.02
N TYR A 142 -4.45 5.86 10.83
CA TYR A 142 -4.09 6.74 9.73
C TYR A 142 -2.61 7.10 9.78
N GLN A 143 -1.94 7.05 8.63
CA GLN A 143 -0.56 7.50 8.44
C GLN A 143 -0.56 8.61 7.42
N SER A 144 0.08 9.75 7.69
CA SER A 144 0.41 10.73 6.66
C SER A 144 1.46 10.17 5.68
N PRO A 145 1.72 10.80 4.52
CA PRO A 145 2.79 10.38 3.60
C PRO A 145 4.14 10.14 4.29
N GLN A 146 4.55 11.06 5.16
CA GLN A 146 5.84 11.01 5.85
C GLN A 146 5.88 9.96 6.96
N GLN A 147 4.76 9.76 7.66
CA GLN A 147 4.66 8.69 8.66
C GLN A 147 4.69 7.31 7.98
N LEU A 148 4.00 7.17 6.85
CA LEU A 148 4.02 5.94 6.07
C LEU A 148 5.40 5.67 5.46
N GLU A 149 6.10 6.71 5.00
CA GLU A 149 7.46 6.62 4.47
C GLU A 149 8.41 5.92 5.44
N LEU A 150 8.33 6.26 6.72
CA LEU A 150 9.14 5.65 7.78
C LEU A 150 8.99 4.13 7.79
N TYR A 151 7.75 3.64 7.82
CA TYR A 151 7.46 2.21 7.84
C TYR A 151 7.81 1.52 6.52
N LEU A 152 7.50 2.15 5.39
CA LEU A 152 7.88 1.64 4.06
C LEU A 152 9.40 1.45 3.99
N LYS A 153 10.20 2.44 4.37
CA LYS A 153 11.67 2.30 4.33
C LYS A 153 12.20 1.31 5.36
N LEU A 154 11.64 1.30 6.57
CA LEU A 154 12.01 0.36 7.63
C LEU A 154 11.83 -1.10 7.22
N PHE A 155 10.68 -1.43 6.63
CA PHE A 155 10.40 -2.80 6.22
C PHE A 155 11.10 -3.14 4.92
N GLN A 156 11.11 -2.26 3.91
CA GLN A 156 11.79 -2.51 2.64
C GLN A 156 13.28 -2.83 2.82
N SER A 157 13.97 -2.10 3.71
CA SER A 157 15.40 -2.29 3.98
C SER A 157 15.71 -3.44 4.94
N ASN A 158 14.69 -4.12 5.48
CA ASN A 158 14.81 -5.11 6.56
C ASN A 158 15.45 -4.55 7.86
N LYS A 159 15.55 -3.23 8.03
CA LYS A 159 16.17 -2.61 9.21
C LYS A 159 15.49 -3.01 10.53
N HIS A 160 14.20 -3.34 10.50
CA HIS A 160 13.47 -3.90 11.64
C HIS A 160 14.06 -5.22 12.19
N LYS A 161 14.76 -6.01 11.37
CA LYS A 161 15.39 -7.28 11.80
C LYS A 161 16.63 -7.05 12.66
N GLU A 162 17.20 -5.86 12.62
CA GLU A 162 18.35 -5.45 13.44
C GLU A 162 17.90 -4.84 14.78
N MET A 163 16.61 -4.55 14.94
CA MET A 163 16.05 -3.95 16.15
C MET A 163 15.72 -5.06 17.14
N THR A 164 16.36 -5.01 18.30
CA THR A 164 16.18 -5.98 19.39
C THR A 164 15.38 -5.41 20.55
N SER A 165 15.20 -4.08 20.58
CA SER A 165 14.49 -3.36 21.63
C SER A 165 13.58 -2.27 21.07
N GLN A 166 12.64 -1.82 21.89
CA GLN A 166 11.83 -0.63 21.59
C GLN A 166 12.69 0.62 21.41
N GLU A 167 13.83 0.69 22.09
CA GLU A 167 14.75 1.83 22.03
C GLU A 167 15.44 1.94 20.66
N ASP A 168 15.76 0.80 20.03
CA ASP A 168 16.30 0.78 18.67
C ASP A 168 15.31 1.40 17.67
N PHE A 169 14.02 1.08 17.84
CA PHE A 169 12.95 1.67 17.03
C PHE A 169 12.76 3.16 17.33
N ASN A 170 12.76 3.57 18.60
CA ASN A 170 12.63 4.98 18.99
C ASN A 170 13.78 5.82 18.42
N THR A 171 14.99 5.27 18.43
CA THR A 171 16.18 5.89 17.85
C THR A 171 16.02 6.05 16.34
N TYR A 172 15.56 5.01 15.64
CA TYR A 172 15.27 5.09 14.22
C TYR A 172 14.20 6.15 13.92
N TYR A 173 13.10 6.14 14.68
CA TYR A 173 11.98 7.06 14.52
C TYR A 173 12.42 8.52 14.69
N THR A 174 13.17 8.82 15.76
CA THR A 174 13.62 10.19 16.07
C THR A 174 14.62 10.72 15.04
N ASN A 175 15.46 9.84 14.50
CA ASN A 175 16.46 10.21 13.50
C ASN A 175 15.93 10.17 12.06
N PHE A 176 14.71 9.68 11.84
CA PHE A 176 14.14 9.56 10.51
C PHE A 176 13.82 10.94 9.95
N LYS A 177 14.43 11.24 8.80
CA LYS A 177 14.17 12.48 8.05
C LYS A 177 13.33 12.13 6.82
N PRO A 178 12.03 12.46 6.81
CA PRO A 178 11.18 12.15 5.68
C PRO A 178 11.64 12.90 4.43
N SER A 179 11.50 12.25 3.28
CA SER A 179 11.79 12.79 1.96
C SER A 179 10.54 12.91 1.10
N PHE A 180 9.44 12.24 1.47
CA PHE A 180 8.17 12.36 0.78
C PHE A 180 7.53 13.72 1.06
N SER A 181 6.84 14.27 0.07
CA SER A 181 5.97 15.43 0.23
C SER A 181 4.94 15.16 1.32
N GLY A 182 4.84 16.07 2.30
CA GLY A 182 3.83 16.03 3.34
C GLY A 182 2.45 16.59 2.92
N LYS A 183 2.35 17.12 1.69
CA LYS A 183 1.12 17.60 1.07
C LYS A 183 0.52 16.56 0.14
#